data_AF-T1D191-F1
#
_entry.id   AF-T1D191-F1
#
_cell.length_a   1.000
_cell.length_b   1.000
_cell.length_c   1.000
_cell.angle_alpha   90.00
_cell.angle_beta   90.00
_cell.angle_gamma   90.00
#
_symmetry.space_group_name_H-M   'P 1'
#
loop_
_entity.id
_entity.type
_entity.pdbx_description
1 polymer ?
#
loop_
_entity_poly.entity_id
_entity_poly.type
_entity_poly.pdbx_seq_one_letter_code
_entity_poly.pdbx_strand_id
1 'polypeptide(L)'
;MSSTLLEVTRSSHEEVERLERLVAKELTNDPTSSKDRLYQSHRVRFMLDQIINTSHKLVEIYEDKDNARKDEIAALGGHTAFGTNVFSAFYDRLKEIRDYHRRHPAVRAVDADEEYEQMFKEDPVLDFSGEEGFGRYLDLHEFYNRYIN
;
A
#
# COMPACT_ATOMS: atom_id res chain seq x y z
N MET A 1 -1.13 11.19 -11.98
CA MET A 1 -0.17 12.05 -11.27
C MET A 1 1.21 11.85 -11.88
N SER A 2 2.06 12.87 -11.90
CA SER A 2 3.43 12.76 -12.42
C SER A 2 4.17 11.68 -11.61
N SER A 3 4.67 10.65 -12.29
CA SER A 3 5.33 9.48 -11.72
C SER A 3 6.76 9.78 -11.24
N THR A 4 6.94 10.90 -10.55
CA THR A 4 8.26 11.29 -10.04
C THR A 4 8.60 10.48 -8.80
N LEU A 5 9.88 10.23 -8.55
CA LEU A 5 10.32 9.38 -7.46
C LEU A 5 9.91 9.95 -6.10
N LEU A 6 9.93 11.28 -5.95
CA LEU A 6 9.50 11.93 -4.70
C LEU A 6 7.99 11.83 -4.50
N GLU A 7 7.18 11.94 -5.56
CA GLU A 7 5.74 11.74 -5.44
C GLU A 7 5.40 10.28 -5.13
N VAL A 8 6.10 9.33 -5.75
CA VAL A 8 5.98 7.90 -5.39
C VAL A 8 6.36 7.68 -3.93
N THR A 9 7.45 8.30 -3.46
CA THR A 9 7.87 8.22 -2.04
C THR A 9 6.78 8.75 -1.11
N ARG A 10 6.22 9.93 -1.44
CA ARG A 10 5.13 10.56 -0.66
C ARG A 10 3.89 9.67 -0.64
N SER A 11 3.48 9.16 -1.79
CA SER A 11 2.32 8.27 -1.94
C SER A 11 2.50 6.96 -1.18
N SER A 12 3.70 6.37 -1.19
CA SER A 12 3.99 5.14 -0.44
C SER A 12 3.92 5.35 1.08
N HIS A 13 4.41 6.49 1.59
CA HIS A 13 4.26 6.83 3.02
C HIS A 13 2.79 7.05 3.40
N GLU A 14 2.05 7.75 2.54
CA GLU A 14 0.62 7.95 2.73
C GLU A 14 -0.16 6.64 2.73
N GLU A 15 0.19 5.68 1.86
CA GLU A 15 -0.38 4.34 1.84
C GLU A 15 -0.12 3.58 3.16
N VAL A 16 1.11 3.61 3.67
CA VAL A 16 1.45 2.98 4.96
C VAL A 16 0.60 3.55 6.10
N GLU A 17 0.53 4.88 6.22
CA GLU A 17 -0.27 5.56 7.23
C GLU A 17 -1.77 5.20 7.13
N ARG A 18 -2.31 5.11 5.91
CA ARG A 18 -3.71 4.68 5.70
C ARG A 18 -3.93 3.25 6.14
N LEU A 19 -3.05 2.32 5.77
CA LEU A 19 -3.15 0.92 6.17
C LEU A 19 -3.05 0.78 7.70
N GLU A 20 -2.19 1.54 8.36
CA GLU A 20 -2.09 1.56 9.83
C GLU A 20 -3.40 2.02 10.50
N ARG A 21 -4.03 3.07 9.96
CA ARG A 21 -5.34 3.53 10.44
C ARG A 21 -6.43 2.49 10.22
N LEU A 22 -6.43 1.79 9.09
CA LEU A 22 -7.37 0.70 8.82
C LEU A 22 -7.16 -0.47 9.77
N VAL A 23 -5.92 -0.87 10.02
CA VAL A 23 -5.59 -1.91 11.02
C VAL A 23 -6.08 -1.48 12.41
N ALA A 24 -5.84 -0.24 12.83
CA ALA A 24 -6.31 0.25 14.12
C ALA A 24 -7.84 0.26 14.23
N LYS A 25 -8.54 0.72 13.18
CA LYS A 25 -10.00 0.69 13.08
C LYS A 25 -10.54 -0.75 13.15
N GLU A 26 -9.92 -1.65 12.41
CA GLU A 26 -10.29 -3.05 12.35
C GLU A 26 -10.13 -3.74 13.70
N LEU A 27 -9.00 -3.53 14.39
CA LEU A 27 -8.72 -4.08 15.72
C LEU A 27 -9.57 -3.48 16.85
N THR A 28 -10.14 -2.29 16.64
CA THR A 28 -11.08 -1.68 17.60
C THR A 28 -12.44 -2.37 17.57
N ASN A 29 -12.79 -3.06 16.47
CA ASN A 29 -14.04 -3.80 16.37
C ASN A 29 -13.90 -5.17 17.05
N ASP A 30 -14.63 -5.39 18.15
CA ASP A 30 -14.64 -6.68 18.83
C ASP A 30 -15.41 -7.75 18.02
N PRO A 31 -14.77 -8.87 17.63
CA PRO A 31 -15.43 -9.92 16.86
C PRO A 31 -16.42 -10.72 17.72
N THR A 32 -17.62 -10.96 17.19
CA THR A 32 -18.69 -11.64 17.92
C THR A 32 -18.53 -13.17 17.96
N SER A 33 -17.90 -13.74 16.95
CA SER A 33 -17.67 -15.17 16.78
C SER A 33 -16.18 -15.51 16.59
N SER A 34 -15.80 -16.75 16.88
CA SER A 34 -14.47 -17.28 16.54
C SER A 34 -14.20 -17.20 15.03
N LYS A 35 -15.25 -17.38 14.21
CA LYS A 35 -15.16 -17.22 12.77
C LYS A 35 -14.81 -15.78 12.41
N ASP A 36 -15.56 -14.81 12.93
CA ASP A 36 -15.32 -13.38 12.67
C ASP A 36 -13.91 -12.95 13.11
N ARG A 37 -13.44 -13.45 14.26
CA ARG A 37 -12.07 -13.21 14.74
C ARG A 37 -11.02 -13.72 13.76
N LEU A 38 -11.25 -14.88 13.16
CA LEU A 38 -10.36 -15.45 12.16
C LEU A 38 -10.32 -14.56 10.90
N TYR A 39 -11.48 -14.17 10.36
CA TYR A 39 -11.53 -13.27 9.21
C TYR A 39 -10.85 -11.93 9.49
N GLN A 40 -11.13 -11.31 10.64
CA GLN A 40 -10.46 -10.10 11.10
C GLN A 40 -8.93 -10.28 11.13
N SER A 41 -8.44 -11.38 11.70
CA SER A 41 -7.01 -11.68 11.77
C SER A 41 -6.37 -11.81 10.38
N HIS A 42 -7.07 -12.43 9.43
CA HIS A 42 -6.59 -12.54 8.05
C HIS A 42 -6.62 -11.20 7.30
N ARG A 43 -7.65 -10.37 7.51
CA ARG A 43 -7.70 -9.00 6.96
C ARG A 43 -6.54 -8.15 7.48
N VAL A 44 -6.31 -8.16 8.79
CA VAL A 44 -5.18 -7.45 9.42
C VAL A 44 -3.85 -7.97 8.89
N ARG A 45 -3.67 -9.28 8.78
CA ARG A 45 -2.47 -9.87 8.19
C ARG A 45 -2.23 -9.36 6.76
N PHE A 46 -3.26 -9.36 5.93
CA PHE A 46 -3.15 -8.87 4.55
C PHE A 46 -2.70 -7.41 4.49
N MET A 47 -3.28 -6.54 5.34
CA MET A 47 -2.85 -5.14 5.45
C MET A 47 -1.40 -5.02 5.92
N LEU A 48 -0.97 -5.82 6.90
CA LEU A 48 0.42 -5.84 7.37
C LEU A 48 1.40 -6.30 6.28
N ASP A 49 1.04 -7.30 5.48
CA ASP A 49 1.84 -7.76 4.35
C ASP A 49 2.02 -6.63 3.31
N GLN A 50 0.97 -5.83 3.06
CA GLN A 50 1.09 -4.63 2.21
C GLN A 50 1.99 -3.56 2.82
N ILE A 51 1.86 -3.26 4.12
CA ILE A 51 2.73 -2.31 4.82
C ILE A 51 4.20 -2.73 4.70
N ILE A 52 4.51 -4.01 4.92
CA ILE A 52 5.87 -4.55 4.81
C ILE A 52 6.40 -4.36 3.39
N ASN A 53 5.62 -4.74 2.37
CA ASN A 53 6.02 -4.61 0.97
C ASN A 53 6.27 -3.15 0.57
N THR A 54 5.39 -2.22 0.96
CA THR A 54 5.55 -0.80 0.67
C THR A 54 6.73 -0.19 1.44
N SER A 55 6.96 -0.63 2.68
CA SER A 55 8.12 -0.24 3.48
C SER A 55 9.44 -0.70 2.85
N HIS A 56 9.50 -1.92 2.31
CA HIS A 56 10.69 -2.39 1.58
C HIS A 56 10.99 -1.53 0.37
N LYS A 57 9.98 -1.18 -0.44
CA LYS A 57 10.15 -0.25 -1.57
C LYS A 57 10.65 1.12 -1.11
N LEU A 58 10.12 1.64 0.00
CA LEU A 58 10.60 2.91 0.57
C LEU A 58 12.08 2.82 0.96
N VAL A 59 12.50 1.75 1.62
CA VAL A 59 13.91 1.52 1.98
C VAL A 59 14.79 1.53 0.73
N GLU A 60 14.40 0.84 -0.34
CA GLU A 60 15.16 0.85 -1.61
C GLU A 60 15.30 2.25 -2.20
N ILE A 61 14.23 3.06 -2.15
CA ILE A 61 14.26 4.46 -2.61
C ILE A 61 15.20 5.32 -1.73
N TYR A 62 15.25 5.07 -0.42
CA TYR A 62 16.14 5.78 0.49
C TYR A 62 17.60 5.33 0.40
N GLU A 63 17.86 4.07 0.05
CA GLU A 63 19.22 3.58 -0.24
C GLU A 63 19.84 4.29 -1.45
N ASP A 64 19.01 4.72 -2.41
CA ASP A 64 19.38 5.61 -3.52
C ASP A 64 20.62 5.13 -4.30
N LYS A 65 20.69 3.82 -4.58
CA LYS A 65 21.87 3.16 -5.20
C LYS A 65 22.25 3.74 -6.56
N ASP A 66 21.28 4.24 -7.30
CA ASP A 66 21.44 4.86 -8.62
C ASP A 66 21.53 6.39 -8.57
N ASN A 67 21.44 7.01 -7.39
CA ASN A 67 21.34 8.46 -7.16
C ASN A 67 20.11 9.14 -7.79
N ALA A 68 19.10 8.38 -8.22
CA ALA A 68 17.93 8.96 -8.88
C ALA A 68 17.17 9.94 -7.96
N ARG A 69 17.12 9.66 -6.65
CA ARG A 69 16.47 10.54 -5.68
C ARG A 69 17.25 11.83 -5.50
N LYS A 70 18.58 11.73 -5.36
CA LYS A 70 19.46 12.90 -5.28
C LYS A 70 19.36 13.77 -6.54
N ASP A 71 19.34 13.15 -7.72
CA ASP A 71 19.26 13.86 -9.00
C ASP A 71 17.91 14.56 -9.18
N GLU A 72 16.81 13.92 -8.78
CA GLU A 72 15.48 14.58 -8.79
C GLU A 72 15.45 15.80 -7.84
N ILE A 73 16.01 15.67 -6.64
CA ILE A 73 16.12 16.79 -5.69
C ILE A 73 16.98 17.92 -6.27
N ALA A 74 18.11 17.61 -6.89
CA ALA A 74 18.97 18.59 -7.51
C ALA A 74 18.27 19.32 -8.66
N ALA A 75 17.54 18.58 -9.51
CA ALA A 75 16.74 19.12 -10.60
C ALA A 75 15.61 20.02 -10.10
N LEU A 76 14.93 19.65 -9.01
CA LEU A 76 13.93 20.52 -8.35
C LEU A 76 14.56 21.80 -7.79
N GLY A 77 15.78 21.71 -7.28
CA GLY A 77 16.57 22.87 -6.85
C GLY A 77 17.09 23.73 -8.02
N GLY A 78 16.79 23.38 -9.27
CA GLY A 78 17.25 24.09 -10.46
C GLY A 78 18.74 23.91 -10.74
N HIS A 79 19.40 22.91 -10.15
CA HIS A 79 20.82 22.66 -10.42
C HIS A 79 20.98 22.07 -11.83
N THR A 80 21.79 22.74 -12.63
CA THR A 80 22.16 22.31 -13.97
C THR A 80 23.68 22.23 -14.07
N ALA A 81 24.20 21.57 -15.12
CA ALA A 81 25.64 21.46 -15.37
C ALA A 81 26.37 22.83 -15.45
N PHE A 82 25.64 23.93 -15.68
CA PHE A 82 26.18 25.28 -15.87
C PHE A 82 25.82 26.26 -14.73
N GLY A 83 25.18 25.79 -13.65
CA GLY A 83 24.78 26.61 -12.50
C GLY A 83 23.34 26.37 -12.06
N THR A 84 22.83 27.22 -11.17
CA THR A 84 21.48 27.08 -10.59
C THR A 84 20.48 28.01 -11.30
N ASN A 85 19.49 27.44 -11.99
CA ASN A 85 18.37 28.16 -12.61
C ASN A 85 17.03 27.63 -12.09
N VAL A 86 16.61 28.17 -10.94
CA VAL A 86 15.38 27.75 -10.25
C VAL A 86 14.12 28.18 -11.01
N PHE A 87 14.16 29.31 -11.71
CA PHE A 87 13.00 29.86 -12.40
C PHE A 87 12.57 29.00 -13.59
N SER A 88 13.50 28.49 -14.39
CA SER A 88 13.16 27.59 -15.50
C SER A 88 12.51 26.29 -15.00
N ALA A 89 13.11 25.67 -13.97
CA ALA A 89 12.59 24.44 -13.38
C ALA A 89 11.16 24.63 -12.83
N PHE A 90 10.89 25.78 -12.20
CA PHE A 90 9.55 26.13 -11.71
C PHE A 90 8.53 26.22 -12.84
N TYR A 91 8.84 26.95 -13.93
CA TYR A 91 7.91 27.13 -15.05
C TYR A 91 7.67 25.83 -15.83
N ASP A 92 8.68 24.98 -15.97
CA ASP A 92 8.53 23.67 -16.60
C ASP A 92 7.56 22.79 -15.80
N ARG A 93 7.67 22.79 -14.46
CA ARG A 93 6.75 22.07 -13.58
C ARG A 93 5.34 22.64 -13.58
N LEU A 94 5.20 23.96 -13.54
CA LEU A 94 3.89 24.61 -13.64
C LEU A 94 3.19 24.24 -14.96
N LYS A 95 3.95 24.17 -16.05
CA LYS A 95 3.46 23.74 -17.36
C LYS A 95 3.02 22.27 -17.33
N GLU A 96 3.81 21.38 -16.75
CA GLU A 96 3.48 19.96 -16.58
C GLU A 96 2.17 19.77 -15.80
N ILE A 97 2.02 20.44 -14.65
CA ILE A 97 0.82 20.39 -13.81
C ILE A 97 -0.40 20.87 -14.61
N ARG A 98 -0.29 22.01 -15.29
CA ARG A 98 -1.38 22.57 -16.09
C ARG A 98 -1.79 21.63 -17.23
N ASP A 99 -0.83 21.02 -17.91
CA ASP A 99 -1.08 20.09 -19.00
C ASP A 99 -1.72 18.78 -18.49
N TYR A 100 -1.33 18.30 -17.30
CA TYR A 100 -1.97 17.16 -16.64
C TYR A 100 -3.45 17.44 -16.37
N HIS A 101 -3.78 18.57 -15.73
CA HIS A 101 -5.17 18.94 -15.42
C HIS A 101 -6.00 19.21 -16.68
N ARG A 102 -5.39 19.72 -17.76
CA ARG A 102 -6.07 19.86 -19.06
C ARG A 102 -6.46 18.50 -19.66
N ARG A 103 -5.60 17.49 -19.52
CA ARG A 103 -5.84 16.12 -20.02
C ARG A 103 -6.82 15.33 -19.15
N HIS A 104 -6.92 15.67 -17.88
CA HIS A 104 -7.74 14.96 -16.90
C HIS A 104 -8.81 15.86 -16.25
N PRO A 105 -9.71 16.48 -17.03
CA PRO A 105 -10.73 17.40 -16.49
C PRO A 105 -11.81 16.69 -15.66
N ALA A 106 -11.94 15.38 -15.80
CA ALA A 106 -12.93 14.55 -15.12
C ALA A 106 -12.41 13.86 -13.84
N VAL A 107 -11.14 14.08 -13.45
CA VAL A 107 -10.63 13.62 -12.15
C VAL A 107 -11.33 14.44 -11.07
N ARG A 108 -12.47 13.92 -10.61
CA ARG A 108 -13.06 14.36 -9.35
C ARG A 108 -12.07 14.01 -8.23
N ALA A 109 -12.01 14.86 -7.22
CA ALA A 109 -11.47 14.46 -5.93
C ALA A 109 -12.44 13.38 -5.39
N VAL A 110 -12.24 12.13 -5.81
CA VAL A 110 -12.83 10.99 -5.14
C VAL A 110 -12.17 10.95 -3.77
N ASP A 111 -12.96 10.73 -2.74
CA ASP A 111 -12.43 10.59 -1.40
C ASP A 111 -11.61 9.29 -1.39
N ALA A 112 -10.29 9.44 -1.48
CA ALA A 112 -9.38 8.30 -1.63
C ALA A 112 -9.50 7.32 -0.44
N ASP A 113 -10.01 7.80 0.70
CA ASP A 113 -10.33 6.99 1.87
C ASP A 113 -11.52 6.04 1.63
N GLU A 114 -12.55 6.45 0.89
CA GLU A 114 -13.71 5.59 0.61
C GLU A 114 -13.36 4.42 -0.32
N GLU A 115 -12.52 4.66 -1.32
CA GLU A 115 -12.08 3.62 -2.26
C GLU A 115 -11.14 2.61 -1.59
N TYR A 116 -10.22 3.09 -0.74
CA TYR A 116 -9.35 2.21 0.05
C TYR A 116 -10.16 1.36 1.03
N GLU A 117 -11.11 1.96 1.76
CA GLU A 117 -11.96 1.20 2.69
C GLU A 117 -12.78 0.12 1.96
N GLN A 118 -13.20 0.35 0.72
CA GLN A 118 -13.93 -0.65 -0.06
C GLN A 118 -13.02 -1.83 -0.46
N MET A 119 -11.76 -1.56 -0.78
CA MET A 119 -10.80 -2.59 -1.19
C MET A 119 -10.52 -3.64 -0.10
N PHE A 120 -10.59 -3.24 1.17
CA PHE A 120 -10.34 -4.12 2.33
C PHE A 120 -11.61 -4.62 3.03
N LYS A 121 -12.80 -4.33 2.47
CA LYS A 121 -14.07 -4.87 2.95
C LYS A 121 -14.35 -6.30 2.48
N GLU A 122 -13.73 -6.75 1.39
CA GLU A 122 -13.91 -8.11 0.92
C GLU A 122 -13.20 -9.10 1.86
N ASP A 123 -13.95 -10.12 2.29
CA ASP A 123 -13.40 -11.13 3.19
C ASP A 123 -12.38 -12.00 2.46
N PRO A 124 -11.19 -12.22 3.04
CA PRO A 124 -10.17 -13.06 2.45
C PRO A 124 -10.68 -14.49 2.27
N VAL A 125 -10.30 -15.13 1.16
CA VAL A 125 -10.55 -16.56 0.96
C VAL A 125 -9.72 -17.32 1.99
N LEU A 126 -10.40 -18.15 2.80
CA LEU A 126 -9.77 -18.96 3.83
C LEU A 126 -9.72 -20.42 3.39
N ASP A 127 -8.52 -20.99 3.36
CA ASP A 127 -8.28 -22.39 2.98
C ASP A 127 -8.41 -23.33 4.19
N PHE A 128 -9.60 -23.39 4.79
CA PHE A 128 -9.94 -24.40 5.80
C PHE A 128 -10.89 -25.44 5.23
N SER A 129 -10.61 -26.71 5.53
CA SER A 129 -11.58 -27.78 5.30
C SER A 129 -12.77 -27.65 6.26
N GLY A 130 -13.89 -28.28 5.90
CA GLY A 130 -15.07 -28.33 6.77
C GLY A 130 -14.78 -28.98 8.13
N GLU A 131 -13.92 -30.01 8.14
CA GLU A 131 -13.55 -30.77 9.35
C GLU A 131 -12.67 -29.96 10.31
N GLU A 132 -11.84 -29.04 9.81
CA GLU A 132 -11.04 -28.14 10.64
C GLU A 132 -11.88 -27.06 11.33
N GLY A 133 -13.10 -26.81 10.84
CA GLY A 133 -14.04 -25.88 11.46
C GLY A 133 -13.46 -24.47 11.66
N PHE A 134 -12.80 -23.92 10.64
CA PHE A 134 -12.12 -22.61 10.69
C PHE A 134 -11.06 -22.54 11.81
N GLY A 135 -10.19 -23.55 11.87
CA GLY A 135 -9.09 -23.62 12.83
C GLY A 135 -9.50 -24.04 14.25
N ARG A 136 -10.75 -24.49 14.44
CA ARG A 136 -11.20 -25.05 15.72
C ARG A 136 -10.65 -26.44 15.97
N TYR A 137 -10.45 -27.21 14.91
CA TYR A 137 -9.97 -28.58 14.93
C TYR A 137 -8.84 -28.74 13.92
N LEU A 138 -8.07 -29.81 14.09
CA LEU A 138 -7.09 -30.27 13.12
C LEU A 138 -7.59 -31.59 12.56
N ASP A 139 -7.78 -31.67 11.24
CA ASP A 139 -8.16 -32.93 10.61
C ASP A 139 -6.96 -33.88 10.58
N LEU A 140 -6.99 -34.86 11.49
CA LEU A 140 -6.00 -35.92 11.58
C LEU A 140 -6.46 -37.24 10.94
N HIS A 141 -7.66 -37.28 10.34
CA HIS A 141 -8.21 -38.49 9.78
C HIS A 141 -7.39 -38.99 8.59
N GLU A 142 -6.93 -38.07 7.74
CA GLU A 142 -6.05 -38.40 6.62
C GLU A 142 -4.70 -38.98 7.12
N PHE A 143 -4.11 -38.38 8.15
CA PHE A 143 -2.86 -38.86 8.75
C PHE A 143 -3.01 -40.22 9.42
N TYR A 144 -4.13 -40.44 10.10
CA TYR A 144 -4.45 -41.74 10.71
C TYR A 144 -4.53 -42.85 9.65
N ASN A 145 -5.20 -42.61 8.53
CA ASN A 145 -5.31 -43.57 7.44
C ASN A 145 -3.94 -43.89 6.80
N ARG A 146 -3.05 -42.90 6.69
CA ARG A 146 -1.66 -43.11 6.24
C ARG A 146 -0.81 -43.87 7.26
N TYR A 147 -1.07 -43.72 8.55
CA TYR A 147 -0.33 -44.41 9.61
C TYR A 147 -0.67 -45.91 9.68
N ILE A 148 -1.91 -46.28 9.35
CA ILE A 148 -2.37 -47.68 9.39
C ILE A 148 -1.98 -48.48 8.14
N ASN A 149 -1.87 -47.83 6.99
CA ASN A 149 -1.40 -48.43 5.74
C ASN A 149 0.11 -48.63 5.71
#